data_AF-A0A679FE50-F1
#
_entry.id   AF-A0A679FE50-F1
#
_cell.length_a   1.000
_cell.length_b   1.000
_cell.length_c   1.000
_cell.angle_alpha   90.00
_cell.angle_beta   90.00
_cell.angle_gamma   90.00
#
_symmetry.space_group_name_H-M   'P 1'
#
loop_
_entity.id
_entity.type
_entity.pdbx_description
1 polymer ?
#
loop_
_entity_poly.entity_id
_entity_poly.type
_entity_poly.pdbx_seq_one_letter_code
_entity_poly.pdbx_strand_id
1 'polypeptide(L)'
;MPDLVTTQTGSWLDPSQLDLLSELPEVARRAELDPTVESAVVALGVALDDAAAFDPPGLARCIRTDPARTLFQSVLAQLGSERLLRLLVWLTEPDKPNRKVILVALFAPEVGDASDAIRRATRFASRNALLRRITAELRIRSLALCAMERHRDKFYQRESYR
;
A
#
# COMPACT_ATOMS: atom_id res chain seq x y z
N MET A 1 15.24 -8.28 -2.47
CA MET A 1 14.99 -7.03 -3.21
C MET A 1 13.50 -6.73 -3.34
N PRO A 2 13.00 -5.58 -2.85
CA PRO A 2 11.65 -5.13 -3.21
C PRO A 2 11.66 -4.71 -4.68
N ASP A 3 10.84 -5.33 -5.51
CA ASP A 3 10.67 -4.87 -6.89
C ASP A 3 9.76 -3.64 -6.90
N LEU A 4 10.37 -2.46 -7.06
CA LEU A 4 9.69 -1.18 -7.11
C LEU A 4 9.30 -0.77 -8.54
N VAL A 5 9.61 -1.61 -9.53
CA VAL A 5 9.42 -1.35 -10.96
C VAL A 5 8.26 -2.18 -11.52
N THR A 6 8.15 -3.46 -11.17
CA THR A 6 7.11 -4.33 -11.74
C THR A 6 5.78 -4.22 -11.00
N THR A 7 4.65 -4.12 -11.70
CA THR A 7 3.29 -4.03 -11.14
C THR A 7 2.78 -5.30 -10.42
N GLN A 8 3.63 -6.16 -9.86
CA GLN A 8 3.18 -7.36 -9.15
C GLN A 8 3.39 -7.26 -7.64
N THR A 9 2.43 -6.66 -6.95
CA THR A 9 2.28 -6.81 -5.50
C THR A 9 1.50 -8.09 -5.22
N GLY A 10 2.08 -9.02 -4.47
CA GLY A 10 1.47 -10.31 -4.15
C GLY A 10 0.03 -10.18 -3.61
N SER A 11 -0.92 -10.75 -4.35
CA SER A 11 -2.37 -11.02 -4.13
C SER A 11 -3.29 -10.03 -3.38
N TRP A 12 -2.76 -9.05 -2.65
CA TRP A 12 -3.55 -8.14 -1.80
C TRP A 12 -3.78 -6.76 -2.42
N LEU A 13 -2.92 -6.36 -3.37
CA LEU A 13 -2.98 -5.09 -4.10
C LEU A 13 -2.52 -5.35 -5.54
N ASP A 14 -3.45 -5.56 -6.46
CA ASP A 14 -3.16 -5.50 -7.89
C ASP A 14 -3.02 -4.01 -8.28
N PRO A 15 -1.83 -3.54 -8.63
CA PRO A 15 -1.62 -2.12 -8.91
C PRO A 15 -2.11 -1.68 -10.28
N SER A 16 -2.39 -2.61 -11.21
CA SER A 16 -3.15 -2.30 -12.43
C SER A 16 -4.59 -1.82 -12.11
N GLN A 17 -5.03 -2.03 -10.86
CA GLN A 17 -6.34 -1.72 -10.36
C GLN A 17 -6.38 -0.50 -9.43
N LEU A 18 -5.38 0.38 -9.42
CA LEU A 18 -5.53 1.64 -8.70
C LEU A 18 -5.01 2.79 -9.57
N ASP A 19 -5.79 3.86 -9.67
CA ASP A 19 -5.26 5.15 -10.11
C ASP A 19 -4.48 5.74 -8.93
N LEU A 20 -3.23 5.30 -8.78
CA LEU A 20 -2.39 5.46 -7.57
C LEU A 20 -1.68 6.80 -7.48
N LEU A 21 -1.72 7.56 -8.58
CA LEU A 21 -1.00 8.82 -8.77
C LEU A 21 -1.87 10.05 -8.54
N SER A 22 -3.21 9.91 -8.59
CA SER A 22 -4.14 11.03 -8.44
C SER A 22 -4.14 11.66 -7.04
N GLU A 23 -3.70 10.92 -6.01
CA GLU A 23 -3.56 11.41 -4.63
C GLU A 23 -2.24 12.13 -4.34
N LEU A 24 -1.24 11.99 -5.22
CA LEU A 24 -0.01 12.76 -5.06
C LEU A 24 -0.28 14.23 -5.34
N PRO A 25 0.31 15.15 -4.55
CA PRO A 25 0.44 16.55 -4.95
C PRO A 25 1.00 16.61 -6.36
N GLU A 26 0.50 17.54 -7.18
CA GLU A 26 0.84 17.61 -8.61
C GLU A 26 2.35 17.61 -8.87
N VAL A 27 3.12 18.27 -8.00
CA VAL A 27 4.59 18.28 -8.04
C VAL A 27 5.19 16.89 -7.83
N ALA A 28 4.73 16.14 -6.82
CA ALA A 28 5.19 14.78 -6.55
C ALA A 28 4.75 13.82 -7.65
N ARG A 29 3.56 14.01 -8.23
CA ARG A 29 3.07 13.23 -9.37
C ARG A 29 3.95 13.41 -10.60
N ARG A 30 4.33 14.65 -10.92
CA ARG A 30 5.24 14.95 -12.03
C ARG A 30 6.63 14.37 -11.80
N ALA A 31 7.13 14.42 -10.57
CA ALA A 31 8.41 13.81 -10.20
C ALA A 31 8.36 12.28 -10.36
N GLU A 32 7.30 11.63 -9.89
CA GLU A 32 7.14 10.17 -9.96
C GLU A 32 7.08 9.63 -11.41
N LEU A 33 6.59 10.46 -12.34
CA LEU A 33 6.52 10.16 -13.79
C LEU A 33 7.84 10.45 -14.53
N ASP A 34 8.83 11.04 -13.87
CA ASP A 34 10.13 11.31 -14.49
C ASP A 34 10.94 10.00 -14.61
N PRO A 35 11.44 9.64 -15.81
CA PRO A 35 12.20 8.42 -16.01
C PRO A 35 13.50 8.35 -15.19
N THR A 36 14.05 9.49 -14.76
CA THR A 36 15.21 9.52 -13.87
C THR A 36 14.87 9.07 -12.46
N VAL A 37 13.63 9.28 -12.01
CA VAL A 37 13.15 8.83 -10.70
C VAL A 37 13.05 7.31 -10.63
N GLU A 38 12.69 6.64 -11.73
CA GLU A 38 12.70 5.17 -11.79
C GLU A 38 14.08 4.61 -11.45
N SER A 39 15.14 5.17 -12.04
CA SER A 39 16.52 4.73 -11.76
C SER A 39 16.94 5.00 -10.30
N ALA A 40 16.52 6.14 -9.73
CA ALA A 40 16.82 6.50 -8.35
C ALA A 40 16.08 5.60 -7.35
N VAL A 41 14.83 5.24 -7.65
CA VAL A 41 14.02 4.33 -6.84
C VAL A 41 14.60 2.91 -6.88
N VAL A 42 15.05 2.44 -8.04
CA VAL A 42 15.76 1.15 -8.16
C VAL A 42 17.04 1.16 -7.32
N ALA A 43 17.85 2.20 -7.44
CA ALA A 43 19.08 2.34 -6.66
C ALA A 43 18.80 2.37 -5.14
N LEU A 44 17.72 3.04 -4.72
CA LEU A 44 17.26 3.02 -3.33
C LEU A 44 16.87 1.60 -2.89
N GLY A 45 16.12 0.87 -3.72
CA GLY A 45 15.73 -0.51 -3.45
C GLY A 45 16.94 -1.44 -3.26
N VAL A 46 17.95 -1.31 -4.13
CA VAL A 46 19.21 -2.07 -4.04
C VAL A 46 19.98 -1.71 -2.76
N ALA A 47 20.16 -0.42 -2.49
CA ALA A 47 20.89 0.04 -1.30
C ALA A 47 20.23 -0.42 0.01
N LEU A 48 18.90 -0.47 0.05
CA LEU A 48 18.15 -1.01 1.20
C LEU A 48 18.35 -2.52 1.35
N ASP A 49 18.36 -3.27 0.25
CA ASP A 49 18.58 -4.72 0.26
C ASP A 49 20.01 -5.06 0.72
N ASP A 50 21.00 -4.34 0.19
CA ASP A 50 22.42 -4.49 0.59
C ASP A 50 22.61 -4.15 2.07
N ALA A 51 22.01 -3.05 2.55
CA ALA A 51 22.07 -2.67 3.96
C ALA A 51 21.36 -3.69 4.86
N ALA A 52 20.25 -4.28 4.41
CA ALA A 52 19.54 -5.31 5.13
C ALA A 52 20.31 -6.64 5.18
N ALA A 53 21.08 -6.96 4.13
CA ALA A 53 21.93 -8.14 4.08
C ALA A 53 23.19 -7.98 4.96
N PHE A 54 23.76 -6.77 5.00
CA PHE A 54 25.00 -6.49 5.75
C PHE A 54 24.77 -6.26 7.25
N ASP A 55 23.86 -5.36 7.62
CA ASP A 55 23.56 -5.01 9.02
C ASP A 55 22.06 -4.70 9.21
N PRO A 56 21.21 -5.75 9.27
CA PRO A 56 19.77 -5.56 9.44
C PRO A 56 19.39 -4.76 10.71
N PRO A 57 20.00 -4.99 11.89
CA PRO A 57 19.79 -4.14 13.07
C PRO A 57 20.21 -2.68 12.87
N GLY A 58 21.34 -2.45 12.19
CA GLY A 58 21.84 -1.12 11.87
C GLY A 58 20.92 -0.34 10.93
N LEU A 59 20.42 -0.98 9.87
CA LEU A 59 19.42 -0.38 8.98
C LEU A 59 18.16 0.01 9.77
N ALA A 60 17.64 -0.89 10.59
CA ALA A 60 16.48 -0.62 11.43
C ALA A 60 16.73 0.51 12.43
N ARG A 61 17.96 0.70 12.91
CA ARG A 61 18.32 1.83 13.77
C ARG A 61 18.37 3.13 12.96
N CYS A 62 19.05 3.15 11.82
CA CYS A 62 19.16 4.33 10.94
C CYS A 62 17.80 4.88 10.54
N ILE A 63 16.88 4.02 10.10
CA ILE A 63 15.53 4.44 9.68
C ILE A 63 14.74 5.09 10.83
N ARG A 64 15.09 4.81 12.10
CA ARG A 64 14.37 5.33 13.28
C ARG A 64 14.99 6.59 13.88
N THR A 65 16.21 6.94 13.48
CA THR A 65 16.98 8.03 14.07
C THR A 65 17.07 9.21 13.12
N ASP A 66 16.86 10.42 13.65
CA ASP A 66 17.09 11.65 12.89
C ASP A 66 18.60 11.85 12.63
N PRO A 67 18.99 12.43 11.48
CA PRO A 67 18.14 13.02 10.43
C PRO A 67 17.64 12.00 9.39
N ALA A 68 18.15 10.77 9.42
CA ALA A 68 17.87 9.75 8.41
C ALA A 68 16.38 9.37 8.35
N ARG A 69 15.70 9.30 9.50
CA ARG A 69 14.26 9.08 9.57
C ARG A 69 13.48 10.11 8.76
N THR A 70 13.69 11.41 9.01
CA THR A 70 13.01 12.50 8.31
C THR A 70 13.26 12.49 6.80
N LEU A 71 14.51 12.24 6.39
CA LEU A 71 14.86 12.13 4.97
C LEU A 71 14.16 10.93 4.31
N PHE A 72 14.09 9.81 5.03
CA PHE A 72 13.43 8.63 4.52
C PHE A 72 11.91 8.84 4.43
N GLN A 73 11.30 9.49 5.42
CA GLN A 73 9.88 9.86 5.39
C GLN A 73 9.58 10.82 4.22
N SER A 74 10.44 11.81 3.96
CA SER A 74 10.24 12.74 2.84
C SER A 74 10.34 12.06 1.48
N VAL A 75 11.25 11.09 1.32
CA VAL A 75 11.32 10.25 0.11
C VAL A 75 10.05 9.42 -0.03
N LEU A 76 9.62 8.71 1.02
CA LEU A 76 8.41 7.89 1.00
C LEU A 76 7.15 8.70 0.67
N ALA A 77 7.05 9.94 1.17
CA ALA A 77 5.94 10.85 0.91
C ALA A 77 5.83 11.30 -0.56
N GLN A 78 6.90 11.17 -1.34
CA GLN A 78 6.93 11.54 -2.75
C GLN A 78 6.61 10.37 -3.67
N LEU A 79 6.69 9.13 -3.16
CA LEU A 79 6.42 7.93 -3.95
C LEU A 79 4.94 7.75 -4.22
N GLY A 80 4.64 7.20 -5.41
CA GLY A 80 3.30 6.70 -5.70
C GLY A 80 2.85 5.66 -4.68
N SER A 81 1.52 5.58 -4.45
CA SER A 81 0.93 4.70 -3.43
C SER A 81 1.36 3.23 -3.60
N GLU A 82 1.62 2.77 -4.82
CA GLU A 82 2.14 1.42 -5.11
C GLU A 82 3.51 1.14 -4.50
N ARG A 83 4.49 1.97 -4.87
CA ARG A 83 5.89 1.82 -4.47
C ARG A 83 6.05 2.07 -2.99
N LEU A 84 5.29 3.02 -2.44
CA LEU A 84 5.17 3.22 -1.01
C LEU A 84 4.72 1.95 -0.30
N LEU A 85 3.59 1.35 -0.72
CA LEU A 85 3.07 0.14 -0.10
C LEU A 85 4.04 -1.03 -0.21
N ARG A 86 4.75 -1.17 -1.34
CA ARG A 86 5.79 -2.20 -1.47
C ARG A 86 6.95 -2.01 -0.53
N LEU A 87 7.46 -0.79 -0.42
CA LEU A 87 8.51 -0.48 0.55
C LEU A 87 8.03 -0.75 1.97
N LEU A 88 6.80 -0.37 2.31
CA LEU A 88 6.23 -0.67 3.62
C LEU A 88 6.06 -2.17 3.86
N VAL A 89 5.58 -2.94 2.87
CA VAL A 89 5.48 -4.41 2.95
C VAL A 89 6.86 -5.01 3.16
N TRP A 90 7.84 -4.65 2.33
CA TRP A 90 9.20 -5.13 2.44
C TRP A 90 9.81 -4.79 3.80
N LEU A 91 9.67 -3.56 4.30
CA LEU A 91 10.17 -3.16 5.63
C LEU A 91 9.50 -3.91 6.79
N THR A 92 8.36 -4.54 6.54
CA THR A 92 7.54 -5.18 7.56
C THR A 92 7.39 -6.69 7.38
N GLU A 93 8.19 -7.27 6.49
CA GLU A 93 8.22 -8.71 6.27
C GLU A 93 8.45 -9.47 7.60
N PRO A 94 7.85 -10.66 7.77
CA PRO A 94 7.80 -11.34 9.07
C PRO A 94 9.18 -11.68 9.64
N ASP A 95 10.15 -11.91 8.77
CA ASP A 95 11.55 -12.24 9.06
C ASP A 95 12.40 -11.03 9.44
N LYS A 96 11.89 -9.79 9.27
CA LYS A 96 12.67 -8.59 9.57
C LYS A 96 12.67 -8.19 11.04
N PRO A 97 13.85 -7.88 11.59
CA PRO A 97 13.95 -7.39 12.96
C PRO A 97 13.28 -6.02 13.09
N ASN A 98 12.69 -5.75 14.26
CA ASN A 98 12.16 -4.44 14.62
C ASN A 98 11.04 -3.88 13.71
N ARG A 99 10.37 -4.71 12.90
CA ARG A 99 9.31 -4.28 11.96
C ARG A 99 8.26 -3.33 12.55
N LYS A 100 7.78 -3.61 13.77
CA LYS A 100 6.80 -2.77 14.47
C LYS A 100 7.38 -1.41 14.82
N VAL A 101 8.63 -1.38 15.25
CA VAL A 101 9.31 -0.16 15.69
C VAL A 101 9.65 0.72 14.48
N ILE A 102 10.01 0.12 13.35
CA ILE A 102 10.20 0.82 12.08
C ILE A 102 8.91 1.50 11.66
N LEU A 103 7.78 0.79 11.64
CA LEU A 103 6.47 1.39 11.31
C LEU A 103 6.12 2.55 12.24
N VAL A 104 6.25 2.36 13.55
CA VAL A 104 5.95 3.41 14.53
C VAL A 104 6.80 4.65 14.26
N ALA A 105 8.07 4.49 13.88
CA ALA A 105 8.94 5.62 13.55
C ALA A 105 8.52 6.31 12.25
N LEU A 106 8.19 5.58 11.19
CA LEU A 106 7.75 6.15 9.90
C LEU A 106 6.42 6.89 10.00
N PHE A 107 5.56 6.45 10.93
CA PHE A 107 4.29 7.08 11.26
C PHE A 107 4.40 7.99 12.49
N ALA A 108 5.59 8.27 13.01
CA ALA A 108 5.72 9.28 14.05
C ALA A 108 5.49 10.66 13.42
N PRO A 109 4.83 11.59 14.11
CA PRO A 109 4.74 12.97 13.63
C PRO A 109 6.15 13.57 13.59
N GLU A 110 6.51 14.22 12.49
CA GLU A 110 7.78 14.93 12.37
C GLU A 110 7.59 16.44 12.15
N VAL A 111 8.69 17.19 12.06
CA VAL A 111 8.67 18.59 11.64
C VAL A 111 8.48 18.63 10.12
N GLY A 112 7.22 18.51 9.69
CA GLY A 112 6.81 18.50 8.28
C GLY A 112 5.54 17.68 8.03
N ASP A 113 5.11 17.62 6.76
CA ASP A 113 3.85 16.96 6.36
C ASP A 113 4.07 15.53 5.80
N ALA A 114 5.28 14.98 5.90
CA ALA A 114 5.67 13.74 5.22
C ALA A 114 4.97 12.50 5.80
N SER A 115 4.98 12.32 7.12
CA SER A 115 4.29 11.27 7.87
C SER A 115 2.78 11.32 7.63
N ASP A 116 2.22 12.53 7.54
CA ASP A 116 0.80 12.70 7.21
C ASP A 116 0.49 12.37 5.75
N ALA A 117 1.39 12.67 4.81
CA ALA A 117 1.29 12.21 3.43
C ALA A 117 1.34 10.67 3.33
N ILE A 118 2.27 10.02 4.04
CA ILE A 118 2.38 8.56 4.13
C ILE A 118 1.08 7.96 4.71
N ARG A 119 0.52 8.54 5.78
CA ARG A 119 -0.77 8.11 6.35
C ARG A 119 -1.91 8.20 5.35
N ARG A 120 -2.02 9.33 4.64
CA ARG A 120 -3.08 9.57 3.65
C ARG A 120 -3.00 8.55 2.52
N ALA A 121 -1.83 8.38 1.92
CA ALA A 121 -1.60 7.41 0.85
C ALA A 121 -1.93 5.97 1.30
N THR A 122 -1.48 5.57 2.49
CA THR A 122 -1.76 4.23 3.04
C THR A 122 -3.27 4.01 3.30
N ARG A 123 -3.97 5.01 3.85
CA ARG A 123 -5.42 4.94 4.08
C ARG A 123 -6.20 4.88 2.78
N PHE A 124 -5.82 5.69 1.79
CA PHE A 124 -6.47 5.70 0.49
C PHE A 124 -6.34 4.35 -0.21
N ALA A 125 -5.13 3.80 -0.28
CA ALA A 125 -4.90 2.49 -0.88
C ALA A 125 -5.69 1.38 -0.17
N SER A 126 -5.71 1.39 1.16
CA SER A 126 -6.49 0.44 1.97
C SER A 126 -8.00 0.57 1.69
N ARG A 127 -8.52 1.80 1.64
CA ARG A 127 -9.93 2.08 1.35
C ARG A 127 -10.31 1.60 -0.05
N ASN A 128 -9.51 1.90 -1.06
CA ASN A 128 -9.78 1.51 -2.44
C ASN A 128 -9.72 0.01 -2.65
N ALA A 129 -8.74 -0.67 -2.05
CA ALA A 129 -8.67 -2.14 -2.07
C ALA A 129 -9.92 -2.76 -1.43
N LEU A 130 -10.37 -2.22 -0.29
CA LEU A 130 -11.57 -2.70 0.39
C LEU A 130 -12.85 -2.44 -0.41
N LEU A 131 -13.00 -1.23 -0.97
CA LEU A 131 -14.15 -0.88 -1.81
C LEU A 131 -14.24 -1.81 -3.01
N ARG A 132 -13.15 -1.97 -3.77
CA ARG A 132 -13.09 -2.87 -4.92
C ARG A 132 -13.38 -4.32 -4.56
N ARG A 133 -12.91 -4.80 -3.40
CA ARG A 133 -13.22 -6.15 -2.93
C ARG A 133 -14.71 -6.33 -2.62
N ILE A 134 -15.35 -5.32 -2.02
CA ILE A 134 -16.78 -5.37 -1.69
C ILE A 134 -17.64 -5.25 -2.95
N THR A 135 -17.25 -4.39 -3.89
CA THR A 135 -17.95 -4.16 -5.15
C THR A 135 -17.49 -5.05 -6.29
N ALA A 136 -16.69 -6.09 -5.99
CA ALA A 136 -16.25 -7.05 -6.99
C ALA A 136 -17.47 -7.70 -7.65
N GLU A 137 -17.46 -7.75 -8.98
CA GLU A 137 -18.60 -8.20 -9.77
C GLU A 137 -19.13 -9.56 -9.32
N LEU A 138 -18.23 -10.50 -9.01
CA LEU A 138 -18.59 -11.81 -8.48
C LEU A 138 -19.42 -11.71 -7.20
N ARG A 139 -19.05 -10.82 -6.26
CA ARG A 139 -19.78 -10.65 -5.00
C ARG A 139 -21.14 -10.00 -5.21
N ILE A 140 -21.23 -9.01 -6.10
CA ILE A 140 -22.51 -8.39 -6.45
C ILE A 140 -23.43 -9.43 -7.09
N ARG A 141 -22.92 -10.24 -8.02
CA ARG A 141 -23.67 -11.34 -8.64
C ARG A 141 -24.11 -12.38 -7.61
N SER A 142 -23.24 -12.82 -6.71
CA SER A 142 -23.60 -13.75 -5.63
C SER A 142 -24.69 -13.17 -4.71
N LEU A 143 -24.58 -11.89 -4.32
CA LEU A 143 -25.60 -11.23 -3.51
C LEU A 143 -26.94 -11.13 -4.25
N ALA A 144 -26.92 -10.81 -5.54
CA ALA A 144 -28.12 -10.75 -6.37
C ALA A 144 -28.80 -12.12 -6.50
N LEU A 145 -28.03 -13.20 -6.70
CA LEU A 145 -28.54 -14.57 -6.75
C LEU A 145 -29.22 -14.96 -5.42
N CYS A 146 -28.54 -14.76 -4.28
CA CYS A 146 -29.13 -15.04 -2.97
C CYS A 146 -30.41 -14.23 -2.70
N ALA A 147 -30.45 -12.96 -3.14
CA ALA A 147 -31.64 -12.12 -2.99
C ALA A 147 -32.81 -12.61 -3.86
N MET A 148 -32.53 -13.08 -5.08
CA MET A 148 -33.52 -13.65 -5.99
C MET A 148 -34.06 -15.00 -5.48
N GLU A 149 -33.19 -15.88 -4.99
CA GLU A 149 -33.59 -17.18 -4.40
C GLU A 149 -34.46 -16.99 -3.16
N ARG A 150 -34.09 -16.06 -2.26
CA ARG A 150 -34.89 -15.72 -1.08
C ARG A 150 -36.28 -15.17 -1.43
N HIS A 151 -36.40 -14.43 -2.53
CA HIS A 151 -37.70 -13.97 -3.01
C HIS A 151 -38.53 -15.13 -3.57
N ARG A 152 -37.90 -16.05 -4.30
CA ARG A 152 -38.55 -17.23 -4.88
C ARG A 152 -39.11 -18.17 -3.80
N ASP A 153 -38.37 -18.43 -2.74
CA ASP A 153 -38.82 -19.27 -1.62
C ASP A 153 -40.02 -18.68 -0.87
N LYS A 154 -40.09 -17.35 -0.72
CA LYS A 154 -41.23 -16.67 -0.11
C LYS A 154 -42.50 -16.75 -0.97
N PHE A 155 -42.37 -16.81 -2.29
CA PHE A 155 -43.50 -16.99 -3.19
C PHE A 155 -44.03 -18.42 -3.14
N TYR A 156 -43.16 -19.43 -3.19
CA TYR A 156 -43.58 -20.84 -3.09
C TYR A 156 -44.18 -21.21 -1.74
N GLN A 157 -43.68 -20.66 -0.62
CA GLN A 157 -44.32 -20.85 0.68
C GLN A 157 -45.74 -20.29 0.71
N ARG A 158 -46.05 -19.18 0.04
CA ARG A 158 -47.41 -18.61 0.03
C ARG A 158 -48.41 -19.41 -0.80
N GLU A 159 -47.96 -20.09 -1.86
CA GLU A 159 -48.79 -20.98 -2.67
C GLU A 159 -49.06 -22.32 -1.98
N SER A 160 -48.14 -22.78 -1.12
CA SER A 160 -48.28 -24.03 -0.36
C SER A 160 -49.30 -23.97 0.80
N TYR A 161 -49.75 -22.77 1.17
CA TYR A 161 -50.73 -22.53 2.24
C TYR A 161 -52.13 -22.14 1.71
N ARG A 162 -52.38 -22.30 0.40
CA ARG A 162 -53.71 -22.18 -0.21
C ARG A 162 -54.22 -23.56 -0.62
#